data_AF-A0A7W2B8P8-F1
#
_entry.id   AF-A0A7W2B8P8-F1
#
_cell.length_a   1.000
_cell.length_b   1.000
_cell.length_c   1.000
_cell.angle_alpha   90.00
_cell.angle_beta   90.00
_cell.angle_gamma   90.00
#
_symmetry.space_group_name_H-M   'P 1'
#
loop_
_entity.id
_entity.type
_entity.pdbx_description
1 polymer ?
#
loop_
_entity_poly.entity_id
_entity_poly.type
_entity_poly.pdbx_seq_one_letter_code
_entity_poly.pdbx_strand_id
1 'polypeptide(L)'
;MEKYLFKKSFFVFFFNFLLCTSLFSTPHNPDEERQTKTSAPFTETQGDADLTLSIPDELLSDVMSTLKRSKHIAPLPVVCKRWHQLLDAETCYTLRQKARAPDSKQETFLKRATTKLKTLFQQVLIEEAYTYLPQRLKNHLQGHTEVFSLELLDETTLQHLYHKFFDTSPYGVSPDDKLCLEAYLPVERIALSNTEPHTLKKVCSGFKHSSSFLWRPHADLTQDELDTLKKTPHTLVVTQTELVTQKALLEELLKYNPEHQLHLVLSCDLFVDDEDNALSMKSENLPLGLQHLILSDPKGAAQSIDPKFLSQHPTLRTFEARHFPVLKKIEGGFLSNCKKLMHFRAPGFENVTYIGLSFLSGCTSLKEFDSKPFLNVREIGHYFLTKCTDLTTFKARGFINLQKVGHCFLTGNTSLTVLKTKGFTKLRQVGHYFASGCTSLLDIDSKGLRTLQQAGSDFFAGCVSVKHFDTKPFLQMEMVGAYFLSGCLTLESIDPQGLSNLKEIGTKAFYNCPSLLPAEKEKLHRWFETYDILWP
;
A
#
# COMPACT_ATOMS: atom_id res chain seq x y z
N MET A 1 29.43 21.42 14.66
CA MET A 1 29.97 22.01 13.42
C MET A 1 30.43 20.97 12.39
N GLU A 2 30.81 19.74 12.78
CA GLU A 2 31.22 18.68 11.83
C GLU A 2 30.11 18.19 10.88
N LYS A 3 28.83 18.17 11.31
CA LYS A 3 27.69 17.83 10.42
C LYS A 3 27.42 18.87 9.31
N TYR A 4 27.90 20.11 9.47
CA TYR A 4 27.72 21.18 8.46
C TYR A 4 28.82 21.12 7.39
N LEU A 5 30.02 20.65 7.74
CA LEU A 5 31.13 20.41 6.82
C LEU A 5 30.90 19.16 5.94
N PHE A 6 30.21 18.13 6.44
CA PHE A 6 29.89 16.93 5.67
C PHE A 6 28.88 17.20 4.54
N LYS A 7 27.86 18.04 4.78
CA LYS A 7 26.86 18.43 3.76
C LYS A 7 27.44 19.27 2.64
N LYS A 8 28.36 20.19 2.95
CA LYS A 8 29.05 21.01 1.94
C LYS A 8 30.01 20.16 1.10
N SER A 9 30.70 19.22 1.75
CA SER A 9 31.64 18.31 1.08
C SER A 9 30.92 17.35 0.14
N PHE A 10 29.80 16.72 0.53
CA PHE A 10 29.07 15.79 -0.34
C PHE A 10 28.47 16.45 -1.58
N PHE A 11 27.94 17.67 -1.46
CA PHE A 11 27.38 18.40 -2.59
C PHE A 11 28.46 18.88 -3.55
N VAL A 12 29.60 19.34 -3.03
CA VAL A 12 30.79 19.66 -3.83
C VAL A 12 31.38 18.40 -4.49
N PHE A 13 31.35 17.26 -3.80
CA PHE A 13 31.85 15.97 -4.29
C PHE A 13 30.98 15.40 -5.43
N PHE A 14 29.66 15.43 -5.30
CA PHE A 14 28.73 14.98 -6.34
C PHE A 14 28.77 15.89 -7.59
N PHE A 15 28.94 17.20 -7.36
CA PHE A 15 29.07 18.19 -8.44
C PHE A 15 30.43 18.08 -9.14
N ASN A 16 31.52 17.86 -8.41
CA ASN A 16 32.85 17.58 -8.97
C ASN A 16 32.91 16.21 -9.66
N PHE A 17 32.16 15.20 -9.20
CA PHE A 17 32.05 13.89 -9.86
C PHE A 17 31.32 13.99 -11.22
N LEU A 18 30.25 14.78 -11.30
CA LEU A 18 29.57 15.09 -12.57
C LEU A 18 30.42 15.95 -13.51
N LEU A 19 31.22 16.88 -12.98
CA LEU A 19 32.20 17.64 -13.76
C LEU A 19 33.34 16.76 -14.26
N CYS A 20 33.92 15.88 -13.43
CA CYS A 20 34.99 14.97 -13.81
C CYS A 20 34.53 13.94 -14.86
N THR A 21 33.33 13.37 -14.72
CA THR A 21 32.77 12.45 -15.74
C THR A 21 32.50 13.13 -17.09
N SER A 22 32.23 14.44 -17.09
CA SER A 22 32.16 15.26 -18.32
C SER A 22 33.53 15.73 -18.86
N LEU A 23 34.59 15.66 -18.05
CA LEU A 23 35.96 16.04 -18.42
C LEU A 23 36.78 14.88 -19.01
N PHE A 24 36.43 13.63 -18.70
CA PHE A 24 37.17 12.43 -19.11
C PHE A 24 36.57 11.64 -20.29
N SER A 25 35.52 12.15 -20.94
CA SER A 25 34.97 11.51 -22.15
C SER A 25 35.56 12.12 -23.43
N THR A 26 36.81 11.77 -23.73
CA THR A 26 37.19 11.65 -25.14
C THR A 26 36.66 10.31 -25.66
N PRO A 27 36.02 10.25 -26.84
CA PRO A 27 35.62 8.96 -27.40
C PRO A 27 36.89 8.25 -27.87
N HIS A 28 37.31 7.21 -27.15
CA HIS A 28 38.33 6.29 -27.63
C HIS A 28 37.68 5.44 -28.73
N ASN A 29 38.08 5.70 -29.97
CA ASN A 29 37.71 4.90 -31.15
C ASN A 29 38.38 3.52 -31.04
N PRO A 30 37.66 2.39 -31.05
CA PRO A 30 38.25 1.06 -30.98
C PRO A 30 38.41 0.49 -32.40
N ASP A 31 39.24 1.09 -33.24
CA ASP A 31 39.67 0.52 -34.53
C ASP A 31 40.92 1.27 -35.02
N GLU A 32 42.11 0.81 -34.59
CA GLU A 32 43.51 1.13 -34.98
C GLU A 32 44.35 0.91 -33.72
N GLU A 33 45.39 0.08 -33.58
CA GLU A 33 46.22 -0.71 -34.47
C GLU A 33 46.85 -1.85 -33.63
N ARG A 34 46.97 -3.03 -34.24
CA ARG A 34 47.96 -4.03 -33.86
C ARG A 34 49.21 -3.72 -34.69
N GLN A 35 50.32 -3.28 -34.09
CA GLN A 35 51.68 -3.70 -34.47
C GLN A 35 52.81 -3.08 -33.62
N THR A 36 53.62 -4.00 -33.05
CA THR A 36 55.09 -4.00 -32.88
C THR A 36 55.84 -3.02 -31.95
N LYS A 37 56.40 -3.64 -30.89
CA LYS A 37 57.68 -3.44 -30.18
C LYS A 37 58.78 -2.65 -30.91
N THR A 38 59.51 -1.77 -30.21
CA THR A 38 60.93 -1.92 -29.73
C THR A 38 61.64 -0.58 -29.45
N SER A 39 62.55 -0.61 -28.46
CA SER A 39 63.76 0.23 -28.23
C SER A 39 63.65 1.58 -27.48
N ALA A 40 64.57 1.73 -26.52
CA ALA A 40 64.88 2.90 -25.66
C ALA A 40 66.00 3.77 -26.29
N PRO A 41 66.65 4.71 -25.58
CA PRO A 41 66.19 5.88 -24.79
C PRO A 41 66.77 7.21 -25.36
N PHE A 42 66.23 8.41 -25.06
CA PHE A 42 66.98 9.68 -24.98
C PHE A 42 66.10 10.84 -24.44
N THR A 43 66.78 11.89 -23.97
CA THR A 43 66.51 12.85 -22.89
C THR A 43 65.87 14.20 -23.30
N GLU A 44 65.35 14.92 -22.27
CA GLU A 44 65.18 16.40 -22.16
C GLU A 44 64.10 17.07 -23.04
N THR A 45 63.23 18.01 -22.63
CA THR A 45 63.21 19.02 -21.54
C THR A 45 61.77 19.50 -21.23
N GLN A 46 61.51 19.77 -19.94
CA GLN A 46 60.62 20.82 -19.35
C GLN A 46 59.22 21.12 -19.90
N GLY A 47 58.21 20.98 -19.03
CA GLY A 47 56.99 21.80 -19.05
C GLY A 47 55.77 21.13 -18.41
N ASP A 48 55.35 21.66 -17.26
CA ASP A 48 54.06 21.49 -16.59
C ASP A 48 53.80 20.24 -15.72
N ALA A 49 53.60 20.51 -14.43
CA ALA A 49 53.23 19.57 -13.41
C ALA A 49 51.75 19.16 -13.54
N ASP A 50 51.54 17.90 -13.89
CA ASP A 50 50.27 17.19 -13.75
C ASP A 50 49.86 17.13 -12.27
N LEU A 51 48.74 17.78 -11.93
CA LEU A 51 47.94 17.47 -10.74
C LEU A 51 46.88 16.45 -11.14
N THR A 52 47.29 15.18 -11.28
CA THR A 52 46.35 14.06 -11.32
C THR A 52 45.73 13.87 -9.93
N LEU A 53 44.50 14.34 -9.74
CA LEU A 53 43.64 13.97 -8.62
C LEU A 53 43.20 12.51 -8.81
N SER A 54 43.97 11.56 -8.28
CA SER A 54 43.56 10.16 -8.19
C SER A 54 42.46 10.01 -7.12
N ILE A 55 41.30 9.51 -7.52
CA ILE A 55 40.24 9.06 -6.60
C ILE A 55 40.64 7.65 -6.12
N PRO A 56 40.61 7.33 -4.82
CA PRO A 56 40.96 5.99 -4.33
C PRO A 56 39.99 4.92 -4.86
N ASP A 57 40.53 3.81 -5.36
CA ASP A 57 39.78 2.72 -6.03
C ASP A 57 38.68 2.10 -5.15
N GLU A 58 38.83 2.14 -3.83
CA GLU A 58 37.81 1.67 -2.86
C GLU A 58 36.52 2.50 -2.92
N LEU A 59 36.63 3.81 -3.18
CA LEU A 59 35.48 4.73 -3.22
C LEU A 59 34.70 4.61 -4.54
N LEU A 60 35.40 4.32 -5.64
CA LEU A 60 34.79 4.08 -6.94
C LEU A 60 34.01 2.75 -6.95
N SER A 61 34.51 1.75 -6.24
CA SER A 61 33.86 0.44 -6.05
C SER A 61 32.54 0.57 -5.27
N ASP A 62 32.49 1.38 -4.21
CA ASP A 62 31.29 1.58 -3.40
C ASP A 62 30.17 2.34 -4.14
N VAL A 63 30.52 3.35 -4.94
CA VAL A 63 29.55 4.10 -5.75
C VAL A 63 28.98 3.22 -6.85
N MET A 64 29.82 2.43 -7.52
CA MET A 64 29.38 1.52 -8.58
C MET A 64 28.57 0.33 -8.04
N SER A 65 28.85 -0.14 -6.82
CA SER A 65 28.05 -1.18 -6.16
C SER A 65 26.65 -0.67 -5.76
N THR A 66 26.57 0.60 -5.33
CA THR A 66 25.32 1.27 -4.96
C THR A 66 24.42 1.51 -6.18
N LEU A 67 24.99 1.91 -7.32
CA LEU A 67 24.27 2.11 -8.58
C LEU A 67 23.79 0.78 -9.21
N LYS A 68 24.57 -0.30 -9.10
CA LYS A 68 24.15 -1.64 -9.59
C LYS A 68 23.02 -2.27 -8.77
N ARG A 69 22.84 -1.87 -7.49
CA ARG A 69 21.74 -2.35 -6.64
C ARG A 69 20.39 -1.67 -6.93
N SER A 70 20.36 -0.52 -7.61
CA SER A 70 19.10 0.16 -7.96
C SER A 70 18.53 -0.33 -9.30
N LYS A 71 17.85 -1.48 -9.30
CA LYS A 71 17.23 -2.06 -10.52
C LYS A 71 16.02 -1.31 -11.10
N HIS A 72 15.69 -0.10 -10.64
CA HIS A 72 14.48 0.64 -11.07
C HIS A 72 14.70 2.09 -11.53
N ILE A 73 15.92 2.51 -11.88
CA ILE A 73 16.15 3.86 -12.43
C ILE A 73 16.24 3.80 -13.97
N ALA A 74 15.10 3.62 -14.61
CA ALA A 74 14.91 4.02 -16.01
C ALA A 74 14.13 5.36 -15.99
N PRO A 75 14.83 6.47 -15.73
CA PRO A 75 15.04 7.42 -16.84
C PRO A 75 16.38 8.17 -16.82
N LEU A 76 17.28 7.90 -15.87
CA LEU A 76 18.54 8.64 -15.73
C LEU A 76 19.38 8.69 -17.03
N PRO A 77 19.49 7.60 -17.83
CA PRO A 77 20.30 7.62 -19.06
C PRO A 77 19.79 8.60 -20.13
N VAL A 78 18.46 8.80 -20.23
CA VAL A 78 17.84 9.69 -21.23
C VAL A 78 18.00 11.15 -20.81
N VAL A 79 17.77 11.43 -19.52
CA VAL A 79 17.98 12.76 -18.94
C VAL A 79 19.46 13.15 -19.02
N CYS A 80 20.39 12.24 -18.71
CA CYS A 80 21.83 12.49 -18.84
C CYS A 80 22.27 12.73 -20.30
N LYS A 81 21.69 12.02 -21.27
CA LYS A 81 21.99 12.19 -22.70
C LYS A 81 21.50 13.54 -23.23
N ARG A 82 20.30 13.97 -22.85
CA ARG A 82 19.74 15.28 -23.25
C ARG A 82 20.40 16.45 -22.53
N TRP A 83 20.80 16.24 -21.27
CA TRP A 83 21.65 17.15 -20.51
C TRP A 83 23.00 17.41 -21.19
N HIS A 84 23.65 16.36 -21.71
CA HIS A 84 24.88 16.47 -22.49
C HIS A 84 24.69 17.20 -23.83
N GLN A 85 23.50 17.14 -24.44
CA GLN A 85 23.20 17.82 -25.70
C GLN A 85 22.90 19.33 -25.52
N LEU A 86 22.44 19.74 -24.33
CA LEU A 86 22.07 21.12 -24.00
C LEU A 86 23.21 21.94 -23.38
N LEU A 87 24.28 21.28 -22.91
CA LEU A 87 25.51 21.94 -22.50
C LEU A 87 26.37 22.16 -23.76
N ASP A 88 26.29 23.36 -24.35
CA ASP A 88 27.15 23.70 -25.47
C ASP A 88 28.63 23.80 -25.06
N ALA A 89 29.53 23.55 -26.03
CA ALA A 89 30.97 23.56 -25.80
C ALA A 89 31.47 24.93 -25.31
N GLU A 90 30.77 26.00 -25.65
CA GLU A 90 31.07 27.38 -25.26
C GLU A 90 30.78 27.63 -23.76
N THR A 91 29.72 27.05 -23.21
CA THR A 91 29.35 27.11 -21.79
C THR A 91 30.36 26.32 -20.96
N CYS A 92 30.75 25.12 -21.40
CA CYS A 92 31.81 24.33 -20.77
C CYS A 92 33.17 25.04 -20.81
N TYR A 93 33.52 25.66 -21.95
CA TYR A 93 34.78 26.42 -22.10
C TYR A 93 34.80 27.68 -21.22
N THR A 94 33.68 28.41 -21.13
CA THR A 94 33.55 29.62 -20.31
C THR A 94 33.61 29.31 -18.81
N LEU A 95 33.03 28.18 -18.39
CA LEU A 95 33.13 27.67 -17.01
C LEU A 95 34.60 27.29 -16.68
N ARG A 96 35.33 26.66 -17.61
CA ARG A 96 36.76 26.30 -17.44
C ARG A 96 37.68 27.52 -17.35
N GLN A 97 37.49 28.53 -18.20
CA GLN A 97 38.34 29.73 -18.23
C GLN A 97 38.13 30.63 -16.99
N LYS A 98 36.91 30.72 -16.46
CA LYS A 98 36.59 31.64 -15.34
C LYS A 98 36.70 31.00 -13.95
N ALA A 99 36.83 29.67 -13.87
CA ALA A 99 37.25 28.98 -12.65
C ALA A 99 38.74 29.25 -12.30
N ARG A 100 39.49 29.99 -13.13
CA ARG A 100 40.88 30.41 -12.89
C ARG A 100 41.04 31.85 -12.39
N ALA A 101 39.95 32.58 -12.14
CA ALA A 101 39.98 33.99 -11.71
C ALA A 101 39.93 34.14 -10.17
N PRO A 102 40.55 35.20 -9.58
CA PRO A 102 40.68 35.35 -8.13
C PRO A 102 39.35 35.53 -7.36
N ASP A 103 39.36 35.06 -6.10
CA ASP A 103 38.24 34.56 -5.27
C ASP A 103 36.93 35.39 -5.24
N SER A 104 36.97 36.72 -5.24
CA SER A 104 35.76 37.52 -4.99
C SER A 104 34.77 37.54 -6.16
N LYS A 105 35.23 37.31 -7.40
CA LYS A 105 34.37 37.22 -8.60
C LYS A 105 33.89 35.80 -8.88
N GLN A 106 34.57 34.80 -8.30
CA GLN A 106 34.28 33.37 -8.47
C GLN A 106 32.99 32.96 -7.76
N GLU A 107 32.76 33.40 -6.52
CA GLU A 107 31.58 32.98 -5.73
C GLU A 107 30.25 33.52 -6.31
N THR A 108 30.25 34.79 -6.74
CA THR A 108 29.08 35.42 -7.38
C THR A 108 28.75 34.77 -8.72
N PHE A 109 29.78 34.39 -9.49
CA PHE A 109 29.62 33.67 -10.75
C PHE A 109 29.16 32.22 -10.52
N LEU A 110 29.73 31.51 -9.54
CA LEU A 110 29.32 30.14 -9.19
C LEU A 110 27.85 30.11 -8.76
N LYS A 111 27.40 31.08 -7.97
CA LYS A 111 25.98 31.22 -7.61
C LYS A 111 25.11 31.42 -8.84
N ARG A 112 25.48 32.34 -9.75
CA ARG A 112 24.71 32.57 -11.00
C ARG A 112 24.71 31.37 -11.94
N ALA A 113 25.84 30.69 -12.11
CA ALA A 113 25.97 29.50 -12.94
C ALA A 113 25.18 28.31 -12.35
N THR A 114 25.22 28.14 -11.03
CA THR A 114 24.44 27.11 -10.32
C THR A 114 22.95 27.37 -10.44
N THR A 115 22.51 28.63 -10.35
CA THR A 115 21.11 29.00 -10.59
C THR A 115 20.71 28.70 -12.03
N LYS A 116 21.51 29.12 -13.02
CA LYS A 116 21.21 28.91 -14.45
C LYS A 116 21.16 27.42 -14.82
N LEU A 117 22.08 26.60 -14.28
CA LEU A 117 22.08 25.15 -14.45
C LEU A 117 20.87 24.50 -13.76
N LYS A 118 20.47 24.95 -12.57
CA LYS A 118 19.23 24.47 -11.92
C LYS A 118 18.00 24.75 -12.78
N THR A 119 17.91 25.93 -13.39
CA THR A 119 16.79 26.30 -14.26
C THR A 119 16.73 25.42 -15.52
N LEU A 120 17.87 25.16 -16.16
CA LEU A 120 17.98 24.24 -17.30
C LEU A 120 17.58 22.81 -16.93
N PHE A 121 17.94 22.33 -15.73
CA PHE A 121 17.57 20.98 -15.26
C PHE A 121 16.07 20.86 -15.04
N GLN A 122 15.46 21.91 -14.48
CA GLN A 122 14.02 21.97 -14.31
C GLN A 122 13.27 22.04 -15.64
N GLN A 123 13.80 22.76 -16.64
CA GLN A 123 13.22 22.77 -18.00
C GLN A 123 13.21 21.38 -18.64
N VAL A 124 14.34 20.66 -18.60
CA VAL A 124 14.43 19.30 -19.17
C VAL A 124 13.46 18.33 -18.49
N LEU A 125 13.30 18.45 -17.16
CA LEU A 125 12.35 17.63 -16.42
C LEU A 125 10.89 17.93 -16.78
N ILE A 126 10.55 19.20 -17.00
CA ILE A 126 9.18 19.62 -17.36
C ILE A 126 8.83 19.20 -18.80
N GLU A 127 9.76 19.37 -19.74
CA GLU A 127 9.56 18.98 -21.15
C GLU A 127 9.40 17.46 -21.30
N GLU A 128 10.24 16.68 -20.62
CA GLU A 128 10.12 15.21 -20.64
C GLU A 128 8.87 14.73 -19.89
N ALA A 129 8.42 15.43 -18.83
CA ALA A 129 7.13 15.13 -18.20
C ALA A 129 5.94 15.42 -19.13
N TYR A 130 6.03 16.48 -19.96
CA TYR A 130 4.99 16.85 -20.93
C TYR A 130 4.77 15.78 -22.00
N THR A 131 5.83 15.06 -22.41
CA THR A 131 5.72 13.96 -23.37
C THR A 131 4.86 12.78 -22.90
N TYR A 132 4.71 12.57 -21.59
CA TYR A 132 3.92 11.46 -21.03
C TYR A 132 2.45 11.83 -20.74
N LEU A 133 2.02 13.06 -21.02
CA LEU A 133 0.62 13.46 -20.85
C LEU A 133 -0.30 12.84 -21.92
N PRO A 134 -1.54 12.44 -21.56
CA PRO A 134 -2.54 11.98 -22.51
C PRO A 134 -2.86 13.03 -23.60
N GLN A 135 -3.08 12.58 -24.84
CA GLN A 135 -3.22 13.46 -26.02
C GLN A 135 -4.38 14.47 -25.91
N ARG A 136 -5.48 14.11 -25.26
CA ARG A 136 -6.61 15.02 -25.02
C ARG A 136 -6.22 16.23 -24.16
N LEU A 137 -5.33 16.03 -23.18
CA LEU A 137 -4.85 17.09 -22.31
C LEU A 137 -3.84 18.01 -23.03
N LYS A 138 -2.96 17.42 -23.85
CA LYS A 138 -2.03 18.15 -24.72
C LYS A 138 -2.77 19.10 -25.67
N ASN A 139 -3.84 18.62 -26.29
CA ASN A 139 -4.65 19.42 -27.22
C ASN A 139 -5.40 20.59 -26.53
N HIS A 140 -5.75 20.45 -25.24
CA HIS A 140 -6.39 21.51 -24.47
C HIS A 140 -5.38 22.56 -23.98
N LEU A 141 -4.16 22.13 -23.65
CA LEU A 141 -3.07 23.01 -23.22
C LEU A 141 -2.44 23.81 -24.38
N GLN A 142 -2.56 23.35 -25.62
CA GLN A 142 -2.10 24.08 -26.81
C GLN A 142 -2.80 25.44 -27.03
N GLY A 143 -3.97 25.68 -26.43
CA GLY A 143 -4.67 26.97 -26.48
C GLY A 143 -4.22 28.00 -25.42
N HIS A 144 -3.34 27.60 -24.49
CA HIS A 144 -2.91 28.41 -23.34
C HIS A 144 -1.38 28.56 -23.29
N THR A 145 -0.76 28.80 -24.45
CA THR A 145 0.70 28.91 -24.61
C THR A 145 1.34 30.08 -23.85
N GLU A 146 0.56 31.04 -23.35
CA GLU A 146 1.06 32.18 -22.56
C GLU A 146 1.30 31.86 -21.07
N VAL A 147 0.88 30.69 -20.56
CA VAL A 147 0.93 30.37 -19.12
C VAL A 147 2.29 29.77 -18.68
N PHE A 148 3.19 29.48 -19.62
CA PHE A 148 4.51 28.90 -19.31
C PHE A 148 5.67 29.91 -19.34
N SER A 149 5.40 31.18 -18.99
CA SER A 149 6.47 32.10 -18.60
C SER A 149 6.92 31.80 -17.16
N LEU A 150 8.10 31.20 -17.05
CA LEU A 150 8.77 30.79 -15.81
C LEU A 150 9.22 31.97 -14.95
N GLU A 151 8.29 32.65 -14.29
CA GLU A 151 8.58 33.39 -13.05
C GLU A 151 7.47 33.12 -12.04
N LEU A 152 7.82 32.32 -11.00
CA LEU A 152 7.08 32.14 -9.75
C LEU A 152 5.57 31.88 -9.87
N LEU A 153 5.18 30.64 -10.17
CA LEU A 153 3.85 30.16 -9.78
C LEU A 153 3.84 29.93 -8.27
N ASP A 154 3.33 30.89 -7.51
CA ASP A 154 3.07 30.73 -6.09
C ASP A 154 1.85 29.81 -5.84
N GLU A 155 1.70 29.37 -4.58
CA GLU A 155 0.64 28.45 -4.14
C GLU A 155 -0.76 28.99 -4.44
N THR A 156 -0.90 30.32 -4.43
CA THR A 156 -2.15 31.03 -4.73
C THR A 156 -2.50 30.93 -6.21
N THR A 157 -1.52 31.02 -7.11
CA THR A 157 -1.70 30.93 -8.56
C THR A 157 -1.99 29.49 -9.00
N LEU A 158 -1.39 28.48 -8.34
CA LEU A 158 -1.71 27.07 -8.54
C LEU A 158 -3.13 26.72 -8.09
N GLN A 159 -3.58 27.26 -6.94
CA GLN A 159 -4.97 27.11 -6.49
C GLN A 159 -5.95 27.85 -7.40
N HIS A 160 -5.57 29.01 -7.92
CA HIS A 160 -6.38 29.77 -8.87
C HIS A 160 -6.51 29.06 -10.22
N LEU A 161 -5.43 28.45 -10.71
CA LEU A 161 -5.45 27.62 -11.92
C LEU A 161 -6.30 26.36 -11.71
N TYR A 162 -6.18 25.70 -10.55
CA TYR A 162 -7.02 24.56 -10.18
C TYR A 162 -8.52 24.93 -10.16
N HIS A 163 -8.89 26.02 -9.47
CA HIS A 163 -10.28 26.49 -9.45
C HIS A 163 -10.77 26.93 -10.83
N LYS A 164 -9.96 27.62 -11.63
CA LYS A 164 -10.35 28.04 -12.98
C LYS A 164 -10.53 26.85 -13.93
N PHE A 165 -9.69 25.82 -13.84
CA PHE A 165 -9.78 24.62 -14.68
C PHE A 165 -10.99 23.73 -14.33
N PHE A 166 -11.30 23.59 -13.04
CA PHE A 166 -12.35 22.67 -12.58
C PHE A 166 -13.72 23.33 -12.35
N ASP A 167 -13.79 24.62 -12.00
CA ASP A 167 -15.06 25.30 -11.69
C ASP A 167 -15.62 26.16 -12.83
N THR A 168 -14.83 26.50 -13.86
CA THR A 168 -15.30 27.36 -14.99
C THR A 168 -15.37 26.68 -16.35
N SER A 169 -15.15 25.36 -16.44
CA SER A 169 -15.32 24.63 -17.71
C SER A 169 -16.81 24.60 -18.10
N PRO A 170 -17.22 25.13 -19.28
CA PRO A 170 -18.60 25.07 -19.75
C PRO A 170 -19.04 23.65 -20.13
N TYR A 171 -18.10 22.71 -20.19
CA TYR A 171 -18.32 21.31 -20.53
C TYR A 171 -17.75 20.48 -19.37
N GLY A 172 -18.64 20.00 -18.49
CA GLY A 172 -18.26 19.36 -17.22
C GLY A 172 -17.15 18.31 -17.35
N VAL A 173 -16.21 18.34 -16.41
CA VAL A 173 -15.08 17.40 -16.33
C VAL A 173 -15.60 16.04 -15.84
N SER A 174 -15.26 14.95 -16.53
CA SER A 174 -15.69 13.61 -16.10
C SER A 174 -14.94 13.17 -14.82
N PRO A 175 -15.56 12.34 -13.95
CA PRO A 175 -14.90 11.82 -12.75
C PRO A 175 -13.59 11.07 -13.04
N ASP A 176 -13.47 10.46 -14.22
CA ASP A 176 -12.31 9.68 -14.64
C ASP A 176 -11.12 10.59 -15.06
N ASP A 177 -11.41 11.77 -15.63
CA ASP A 177 -10.38 12.77 -15.96
C ASP A 177 -9.81 13.43 -14.70
N LYS A 178 -10.63 13.58 -13.66
CA LYS A 178 -10.21 14.07 -12.34
C LYS A 178 -9.29 13.06 -11.63
N LEU A 179 -9.62 11.78 -11.69
CA LEU A 179 -8.80 10.68 -11.19
C LEU A 179 -7.45 10.56 -11.92
N CYS A 180 -7.43 10.78 -13.24
CA CYS A 180 -6.19 10.80 -14.01
C CYS A 180 -5.29 11.98 -13.64
N LEU A 181 -5.83 13.18 -13.43
CA LEU A 181 -5.04 14.35 -13.02
C LEU A 181 -4.51 14.24 -11.58
N GLU A 182 -5.28 13.66 -10.67
CA GLU A 182 -4.85 13.34 -9.30
C GLU A 182 -3.76 12.25 -9.27
N ALA A 183 -3.75 11.34 -10.25
CA ALA A 183 -2.70 10.32 -10.39
C ALA A 183 -1.40 10.85 -11.04
N TYR A 184 -1.45 11.95 -11.80
CA TYR A 184 -0.30 12.51 -12.53
C TYR A 184 0.34 13.75 -11.85
N LEU A 185 -0.37 14.44 -10.95
CA LEU A 185 0.23 15.43 -10.06
C LEU A 185 0.99 14.69 -8.93
N PRO A 186 2.32 14.85 -8.79
CA PRO A 186 3.13 13.96 -7.97
C PRO A 186 2.91 14.25 -6.48
N VAL A 187 2.04 13.48 -5.83
CA VAL A 187 1.93 13.46 -4.36
C VAL A 187 2.67 12.27 -3.73
N GLU A 188 3.13 11.28 -4.50
CA GLU A 188 3.66 10.03 -3.91
C GLU A 188 5.13 9.68 -4.22
N ARG A 189 5.97 10.64 -4.64
CA ARG A 189 7.43 10.38 -4.72
C ARG A 189 8.24 11.51 -4.13
N ILE A 190 8.33 11.54 -2.81
CA ILE A 190 9.49 12.12 -2.12
C ILE A 190 10.19 10.96 -1.42
N ALA A 191 11.30 10.54 -2.02
CA ALA A 191 12.26 9.65 -1.41
C ALA A 191 12.65 10.18 -0.03
N LEU A 192 12.54 9.29 0.95
CA LEU A 192 12.88 9.49 2.34
C LEU A 192 14.39 9.62 2.49
N SER A 193 14.88 10.85 2.37
CA SER A 193 16.21 11.18 2.88
C SER A 193 16.13 12.53 3.57
N ASN A 194 16.18 12.50 4.91
CA ASN A 194 16.33 13.63 5.82
C ASN A 194 15.11 14.55 5.96
N THR A 195 14.22 14.28 6.92
CA THR A 195 13.08 15.17 7.22
C THR A 195 13.37 16.12 8.38
N GLU A 196 13.28 17.42 8.08
CA GLU A 196 12.95 18.51 9.00
C GLU A 196 11.42 18.62 9.22
N PRO A 197 10.96 19.28 10.30
CA PRO A 197 9.55 19.32 10.75
C PRO A 197 8.52 19.87 9.74
N HIS A 198 8.96 20.60 8.71
CA HIS A 198 8.07 21.24 7.73
C HIS A 198 7.41 20.27 6.74
N THR A 199 7.90 19.03 6.63
CA THR A 199 7.36 18.01 5.70
C THR A 199 6.06 17.37 6.21
N LEU A 200 5.88 17.31 7.54
CA LEU A 200 4.64 16.83 8.18
C LEU A 200 3.44 17.74 7.88
N LYS A 201 3.65 19.05 7.72
CA LYS A 201 2.58 20.00 7.35
C LYS A 201 1.95 19.71 5.98
N LYS A 202 2.72 19.19 5.02
CA LYS A 202 2.23 18.90 3.66
C LYS A 202 1.33 17.67 3.62
N VAL A 203 1.64 16.62 4.39
CA VAL A 203 0.78 15.43 4.55
C VAL A 203 -0.55 15.82 5.21
N CYS A 204 -0.55 16.75 6.17
CA CYS A 204 -1.75 17.18 6.87
C CYS A 204 -2.72 18.06 6.03
N SER A 205 -2.22 18.78 5.01
CA SER A 205 -3.04 19.70 4.20
C SER A 205 -4.11 19.03 3.31
N GLY A 206 -4.06 17.70 3.14
CA GLY A 206 -5.05 16.90 2.41
C GLY A 206 -6.27 16.45 3.24
N PHE A 207 -6.28 16.63 4.57
CA PHE A 207 -7.34 16.12 5.45
C PHE A 207 -8.39 17.20 5.74
N LYS A 208 -9.28 17.48 4.78
CA LYS A 208 -10.31 18.53 4.91
C LYS A 208 -11.56 18.19 5.75
N HIS A 209 -11.57 17.10 6.54
CA HIS A 209 -12.77 16.74 7.32
C HIS A 209 -12.57 16.31 8.79
N SER A 210 -11.37 16.47 9.35
CA SER A 210 -11.17 16.54 10.80
C SER A 210 -9.98 17.47 11.06
N SER A 211 -10.03 18.30 12.10
CA SER A 211 -8.87 19.08 12.53
C SER A 211 -7.76 18.11 12.93
N SER A 212 -6.89 17.78 11.99
CA SER A 212 -5.76 16.90 12.24
C SER A 212 -4.75 17.68 13.06
N PHE A 213 -4.49 17.23 14.29
CA PHE A 213 -3.52 17.84 15.19
C PHE A 213 -2.18 17.12 15.02
N LEU A 214 -1.18 17.84 14.51
CA LEU A 214 0.18 17.33 14.45
C LEU A 214 0.73 17.31 15.87
N TRP A 215 0.96 16.10 16.40
CA TRP A 215 1.48 15.96 17.75
C TRP A 215 2.88 16.57 17.85
N ARG A 216 3.16 17.17 19.00
CA ARG A 216 4.46 17.75 19.34
C ARG A 216 4.77 17.40 20.79
N PRO A 217 6.05 17.39 21.18
CA PRO A 217 6.45 17.24 22.58
C PRO A 217 5.62 18.10 23.52
N HIS A 218 5.25 17.57 24.69
CA HIS A 218 4.48 18.30 25.71
C HIS A 218 5.07 19.69 26.03
N ALA A 219 6.40 19.83 26.01
CA ALA A 219 7.07 21.11 26.26
C ALA A 219 6.74 22.19 25.21
N ASP A 220 6.26 21.80 24.04
CA ASP A 220 5.92 22.67 22.92
C ASP A 220 4.40 22.88 22.76
N LEU A 221 3.58 22.28 23.63
CA LEU A 221 2.12 22.45 23.65
C LEU A 221 1.74 23.58 24.60
N THR A 222 0.99 24.56 24.09
CA THR A 222 0.42 25.63 24.92
C THR A 222 -0.74 25.11 25.78
N GLN A 223 -1.02 25.79 26.89
CA GLN A 223 -2.16 25.43 27.75
C GLN A 223 -3.49 25.54 26.99
N ASP A 224 -3.64 26.53 26.11
CA ASP A 224 -4.84 26.71 25.27
C ASP A 224 -5.04 25.53 24.30
N GLU A 225 -3.96 25.00 23.72
CA GLU A 225 -4.02 23.80 22.87
C GLU A 225 -4.44 22.57 23.68
N LEU A 226 -3.88 22.37 24.87
CA LEU A 226 -4.26 21.28 25.77
C LEU A 226 -5.73 21.39 26.20
N ASP A 227 -6.20 22.59 26.53
CA ASP A 227 -7.60 22.83 26.89
C ASP A 227 -8.54 22.59 25.71
N THR A 228 -8.10 22.88 24.48
CA THR A 228 -8.86 22.59 23.25
C THR A 228 -8.96 21.10 22.98
N LEU A 229 -7.84 20.37 23.11
CA LEU A 229 -7.79 18.91 22.97
C LEU A 229 -8.65 18.24 24.04
N LYS A 230 -8.69 18.76 25.26
CA LYS A 230 -9.56 18.28 26.35
C LYS A 230 -11.05 18.53 26.11
N LYS A 231 -11.45 19.39 25.15
CA LYS A 231 -12.86 19.72 24.88
C LYS A 231 -13.45 19.09 23.63
N THR A 232 -12.62 18.76 22.63
CA THR A 232 -13.13 18.33 21.31
C THR A 232 -12.29 17.19 20.70
N PRO A 233 -12.93 16.23 20.01
CA PRO A 233 -12.22 15.12 19.39
C PRO A 233 -11.41 15.57 18.18
N HIS A 234 -10.20 15.05 18.07
CA HIS A 234 -9.21 15.35 17.04
C HIS A 234 -8.51 14.07 16.58
N THR A 235 -7.94 14.12 15.37
CA THR A 235 -6.96 13.12 14.93
C THR A 235 -5.57 13.54 15.39
N LEU A 236 -4.99 12.80 16.33
CA LEU A 236 -3.67 13.02 16.90
C LEU A 236 -2.64 12.23 16.07
N VAL A 237 -1.85 12.92 15.25
CA VAL A 237 -0.83 12.28 14.41
C VAL A 237 0.46 12.13 15.22
N VAL A 238 0.85 10.90 15.54
CA VAL A 238 2.02 10.57 16.37
C VAL A 238 2.97 9.64 15.64
N THR A 239 4.27 9.79 15.89
CA THR A 239 5.30 8.81 15.54
C THR A 239 5.43 7.73 16.63
N GLN A 240 6.13 6.64 16.32
CA GLN A 240 6.41 5.58 17.30
C GLN A 240 7.20 6.09 18.51
N THR A 241 8.19 6.96 18.28
CA THR A 241 8.98 7.57 19.36
C THR A 241 8.13 8.47 20.24
N GLU A 242 7.22 9.26 19.66
CA GLU A 242 6.30 10.12 20.42
C GLU A 242 5.29 9.28 21.21
N LEU A 243 4.76 8.21 20.62
CA LEU A 243 3.89 7.29 21.32
C LEU A 243 4.55 6.71 22.58
N VAL A 244 5.81 6.27 22.48
CA VAL A 244 6.56 5.71 23.62
C VAL A 244 6.87 6.79 24.66
N THR A 245 7.37 7.94 24.22
CA THR A 245 7.84 9.01 25.13
C THR A 245 6.71 9.79 25.79
N GLN A 246 5.52 9.86 25.18
CA GLN A 246 4.42 10.71 25.62
C GLN A 246 3.12 9.93 25.85
N LYS A 247 3.23 8.62 26.05
CA LYS A 247 2.10 7.72 26.32
C LYS A 247 1.18 8.26 27.42
N ALA A 248 1.75 8.72 28.55
CA ALA A 248 0.99 9.22 29.69
C ALA A 248 0.12 10.46 29.36
N LEU A 249 0.64 11.37 28.53
CA LEU A 249 -0.14 12.54 28.08
C LEU A 249 -1.27 12.13 27.14
N LEU A 250 -1.00 11.20 26.22
CA LEU A 250 -2.03 10.64 25.33
C LEU A 250 -3.15 9.96 26.15
N GLU A 251 -2.79 9.21 27.20
CA GLU A 251 -3.74 8.61 28.13
C GLU A 251 -4.56 9.66 28.89
N GLU A 252 -3.94 10.75 29.33
CA GLU A 252 -4.66 11.86 29.95
C GLU A 252 -5.69 12.45 28.98
N LEU A 253 -5.31 12.75 27.73
CA LEU A 253 -6.24 13.31 26.75
C LEU A 253 -7.39 12.35 26.43
N LEU A 254 -7.12 11.06 26.31
CA LEU A 254 -8.14 10.04 26.07
C LEU A 254 -9.11 9.89 27.24
N LYS A 255 -8.68 10.21 28.47
CA LYS A 255 -9.56 10.26 29.64
C LYS A 255 -10.58 11.41 29.55
N TYR A 256 -10.19 12.55 28.98
CA TYR A 256 -11.10 13.68 28.75
C TYR A 256 -11.97 13.47 27.50
N ASN A 257 -11.38 13.01 26.40
CA ASN A 257 -12.07 12.74 25.14
C ASN A 257 -11.68 11.37 24.57
N PRO A 258 -12.46 10.31 24.83
CA PRO A 258 -12.18 8.98 24.32
C PRO A 258 -12.34 8.84 22.79
N GLU A 259 -12.99 9.81 22.15
CA GLU A 259 -13.26 9.84 20.71
C GLU A 259 -12.08 10.44 19.90
N HIS A 260 -10.96 10.77 20.55
CA HIS A 260 -9.72 11.08 19.82
C HIS A 260 -9.30 9.88 18.95
N GLN A 261 -8.86 10.19 17.73
CA GLN A 261 -8.27 9.21 16.83
C GLN A 261 -6.76 9.30 16.92
N LEU A 262 -6.08 8.21 17.24
CA LEU A 262 -4.63 8.16 17.21
C LEU A 262 -4.19 7.72 15.82
N HIS A 263 -3.52 8.59 15.07
CA HIS A 263 -2.88 8.24 13.81
C HIS A 263 -1.39 7.98 14.05
N LEU A 264 -1.04 6.71 14.19
CA LEU A 264 0.33 6.26 14.37
C LEU A 264 1.03 6.11 13.00
N VAL A 265 2.06 6.93 12.78
CA VAL A 265 2.92 6.90 11.59
C VAL A 265 4.21 6.16 11.92
N LEU A 266 4.38 4.99 11.31
CA LEU A 266 5.62 4.22 11.40
C LEU A 266 6.70 4.94 10.59
N SER A 267 7.80 5.24 11.25
CA SER A 267 8.90 6.04 10.69
C SER A 267 10.28 5.45 10.96
N CYS A 268 10.35 4.40 11.79
CA CYS A 268 11.54 3.68 12.23
C CYS A 268 11.18 2.25 12.68
N ASP A 269 12.20 1.46 12.99
CA ASP A 269 12.07 0.01 13.23
C ASP A 269 11.59 -0.35 14.65
N LEU A 270 11.18 0.62 15.46
CA LEU A 270 10.82 0.43 16.89
C LEU A 270 9.71 -0.60 17.17
N PHE A 271 8.86 -0.91 16.18
CA PHE A 271 7.86 -1.98 16.24
C PHE A 271 8.01 -2.99 15.11
N VAL A 272 9.07 -2.90 14.33
CA VAL A 272 9.33 -3.76 13.18
C VAL A 272 10.53 -4.61 13.56
N ASP A 273 10.34 -5.92 13.62
CA ASP A 273 11.42 -6.86 13.92
C ASP A 273 12.54 -6.73 12.87
N ASP A 274 13.79 -6.58 13.30
CA ASP A 274 14.95 -6.39 12.42
C ASP A 274 15.24 -7.64 11.55
N GLU A 275 14.88 -8.83 12.00
CA GLU A 275 15.16 -10.08 11.27
C GLU A 275 14.16 -10.30 10.13
N ASP A 276 12.87 -10.15 10.41
CA ASP A 276 11.79 -10.51 9.48
C ASP A 276 10.98 -9.31 8.95
N ASN A 277 11.30 -8.09 9.38
CA ASN A 277 10.54 -6.86 9.09
C ASN A 277 9.04 -6.98 9.44
N ALA A 278 8.76 -7.68 10.55
CA ALA A 278 7.41 -7.95 11.02
C ALA A 278 6.94 -6.88 12.00
N LEU A 279 5.80 -6.24 11.69
CA LEU A 279 5.21 -5.26 12.57
C LEU A 279 4.54 -5.91 13.78
N SER A 280 5.18 -5.82 14.94
CA SER A 280 4.72 -6.39 16.21
C SER A 280 4.20 -5.30 17.14
N MET A 281 2.93 -5.42 17.55
CA MET A 281 2.31 -4.50 18.48
C MET A 281 1.25 -5.21 19.32
N LYS A 282 1.32 -5.01 20.63
CA LYS A 282 0.36 -5.52 21.62
C LYS A 282 -0.45 -4.36 22.19
N SER A 283 -1.58 -4.69 22.82
CA SER A 283 -2.48 -3.72 23.44
C SER A 283 -1.77 -2.83 24.47
N GLU A 284 -0.77 -3.36 25.19
CA GLU A 284 0.03 -2.62 26.16
C GLU A 284 0.95 -1.55 25.54
N ASN A 285 1.23 -1.63 24.23
CA ASN A 285 2.01 -0.62 23.53
C ASN A 285 1.18 0.65 23.22
N LEU A 286 -0.15 0.54 23.21
CA LEU A 286 -1.06 1.65 22.94
C LEU A 286 -1.52 2.35 24.23
N PRO A 287 -1.96 3.62 24.16
CA PRO A 287 -2.46 4.35 25.32
C PRO A 287 -3.72 3.68 25.89
N LEU A 288 -3.80 3.57 27.22
CA LEU A 288 -5.01 3.14 27.90
C LEU A 288 -6.22 3.98 27.48
N GLY A 289 -7.35 3.31 27.25
CA GLY A 289 -8.60 3.95 26.85
C GLY A 289 -8.71 4.26 25.36
N LEU A 290 -7.67 4.01 24.54
CA LEU A 290 -7.73 4.24 23.10
C LEU A 290 -8.87 3.46 22.44
N GLN A 291 -9.71 4.17 21.68
CA GLN A 291 -10.85 3.58 20.96
C GLN A 291 -10.68 3.62 19.44
N HIS A 292 -9.88 4.54 18.91
CA HIS A 292 -9.76 4.76 17.47
C HIS A 292 -8.29 4.80 17.05
N LEU A 293 -7.87 3.81 16.27
CA LEU A 293 -6.51 3.72 15.76
C LEU A 293 -6.50 3.84 14.23
N ILE A 294 -5.68 4.75 13.73
CA ILE A 294 -5.24 4.82 12.34
C ILE A 294 -3.75 4.45 12.35
N LEU A 295 -3.34 3.54 11.49
CA LEU A 295 -1.97 3.08 11.38
C LEU A 295 -1.48 3.29 9.96
N SER A 296 -0.27 3.82 9.79
CA SER A 296 0.34 3.98 8.46
C SER A 296 1.82 3.72 8.44
N ASP A 297 2.31 3.15 7.34
CA ASP A 297 3.71 2.85 7.11
C ASP A 297 4.21 3.41 5.77
N PRO A 298 4.38 4.74 5.66
CA PRO A 298 4.76 5.36 4.41
C PRO A 298 6.16 5.06 3.92
N LYS A 299 7.03 4.59 4.81
CA LYS A 299 8.37 4.17 4.42
C LYS A 299 8.41 2.74 3.92
N GLY A 300 7.37 1.95 4.21
CA GLY A 300 7.36 0.52 3.96
C GLY A 300 8.39 -0.21 4.80
N ALA A 301 8.43 0.08 6.11
CA ALA A 301 9.27 -0.67 7.04
C ALA A 301 8.70 -2.08 7.27
N ALA A 302 7.38 -2.22 7.36
CA ALA A 302 6.71 -3.49 7.66
C ALA A 302 6.41 -4.31 6.39
N GLN A 303 7.08 -5.45 6.25
CA GLN A 303 6.81 -6.42 5.19
C GLN A 303 5.74 -7.44 5.59
N SER A 304 5.58 -7.68 6.90
CA SER A 304 4.51 -8.50 7.47
C SER A 304 3.92 -7.84 8.71
N ILE A 305 2.73 -8.30 9.13
CA ILE A 305 2.17 -8.01 10.46
C ILE A 305 2.27 -9.27 11.29
N ASP A 306 2.79 -9.13 12.49
CA ASP A 306 3.16 -10.21 13.38
C ASP A 306 1.93 -10.95 13.97
N PRO A 307 2.10 -12.20 14.42
CA PRO A 307 1.01 -12.91 15.07
C PRO A 307 0.48 -12.16 16.30
N LYS A 308 -0.84 -12.25 16.54
CA LYS A 308 -1.54 -11.64 17.68
C LYS A 308 -1.46 -10.11 17.73
N PHE A 309 -1.14 -9.44 16.62
CA PHE A 309 -1.12 -7.97 16.50
C PHE A 309 -2.42 -7.37 17.03
N LEU A 310 -2.32 -6.64 18.15
CA LEU A 310 -3.44 -6.02 18.86
C LEU A 310 -4.60 -6.97 19.19
N SER A 311 -4.33 -8.27 19.32
CA SER A 311 -5.33 -9.24 19.76
C SER A 311 -5.85 -8.91 21.15
N GLN A 312 -7.14 -9.18 21.36
CA GLN A 312 -7.87 -8.94 22.61
C GLN A 312 -7.85 -7.48 23.09
N HIS A 313 -7.63 -6.51 22.20
CA HIS A 313 -7.61 -5.10 22.62
C HIS A 313 -8.93 -4.70 23.28
N PRO A 314 -8.92 -4.21 24.53
CA PRO A 314 -10.13 -4.15 25.37
C PRO A 314 -11.09 -3.02 24.99
N THR A 315 -10.60 -1.96 24.35
CA THR A 315 -11.34 -0.72 24.10
C THR A 315 -11.46 -0.33 22.63
N LEU A 316 -10.75 -1.01 21.71
CA LEU A 316 -10.65 -0.56 20.33
C LEU A 316 -12.00 -0.73 19.62
N ARG A 317 -12.54 0.38 19.13
CA ARG A 317 -13.80 0.49 18.38
C ARG A 317 -13.59 0.62 16.88
N THR A 318 -12.53 1.32 16.46
CA THR A 318 -12.22 1.47 15.04
C THR A 318 -10.75 1.23 14.77
N PHE A 319 -10.47 0.52 13.68
CA PHE A 319 -9.13 0.35 13.14
C PHE A 319 -9.10 0.76 11.67
N GLU A 320 -8.11 1.57 11.30
CA GLU A 320 -7.84 1.93 9.92
C GLU A 320 -6.36 1.73 9.58
N ALA A 321 -6.05 0.92 8.57
CA ALA A 321 -4.70 0.84 7.99
C ALA A 321 -4.60 1.67 6.70
N ARG A 322 -3.71 2.66 6.67
CA ARG A 322 -3.44 3.54 5.53
C ARG A 322 -2.04 3.30 5.01
N HIS A 323 -1.91 3.17 3.69
CA HIS A 323 -0.63 3.23 2.97
C HIS A 323 0.48 2.32 3.56
N PHE A 324 0.46 1.04 3.12
CA PHE A 324 1.51 0.05 3.40
C PHE A 324 2.08 -0.46 2.06
N PRO A 325 3.06 0.25 1.48
CA PRO A 325 3.50 0.02 0.10
C PRO A 325 4.17 -1.34 -0.12
N VAL A 326 4.71 -1.95 0.94
CA VAL A 326 5.46 -3.22 0.82
C VAL A 326 4.85 -4.39 1.60
N LEU A 327 3.78 -4.18 2.37
CA LEU A 327 3.19 -5.22 3.22
C LEU A 327 2.67 -6.39 2.38
N LYS A 328 3.20 -7.59 2.62
CA LYS A 328 2.86 -8.82 1.87
C LYS A 328 2.05 -9.83 2.66
N LYS A 329 2.22 -9.88 3.98
CA LYS A 329 1.61 -10.92 4.81
C LYS A 329 1.00 -10.33 6.06
N ILE A 330 -0.13 -10.90 6.48
CA ILE A 330 -0.67 -10.68 7.81
C ILE A 330 -0.69 -12.04 8.49
N GLU A 331 0.10 -12.19 9.55
CA GLU A 331 0.22 -13.46 10.26
C GLU A 331 -0.99 -13.71 11.18
N GLY A 332 -0.91 -14.81 11.93
CA GLY A 332 -2.03 -15.33 12.69
C GLY A 332 -2.51 -14.44 13.83
N GLY A 333 -3.78 -14.08 13.82
CA GLY A 333 -4.51 -13.67 14.99
C GLY A 333 -4.54 -12.17 15.16
N PHE A 334 -4.51 -11.40 14.06
CA PHE A 334 -4.60 -9.93 13.91
C PHE A 334 -5.60 -9.28 14.88
N LEU A 335 -6.61 -8.48 14.59
CA LEU A 335 -7.43 -7.90 15.68
C LEU A 335 -8.41 -8.92 16.35
N SER A 336 -8.01 -10.19 16.48
CA SER A 336 -8.79 -11.27 17.09
C SER A 336 -9.28 -10.91 18.50
N ASN A 337 -10.52 -11.25 18.82
CA ASN A 337 -11.18 -11.01 20.10
C ASN A 337 -11.20 -9.53 20.53
N CYS A 338 -11.03 -8.58 19.61
CA CYS A 338 -11.33 -7.17 19.86
C CYS A 338 -12.85 -6.99 19.92
N LYS A 339 -13.46 -7.35 21.06
CA LYS A 339 -14.93 -7.47 21.20
C LYS A 339 -15.69 -6.18 20.95
N LYS A 340 -15.03 -5.01 21.10
CA LYS A 340 -15.62 -3.68 20.87
C LYS A 340 -15.38 -3.13 19.46
N LEU A 341 -14.63 -3.84 18.60
CA LEU A 341 -14.29 -3.36 17.25
C LEU A 341 -15.54 -3.35 16.37
N MET A 342 -16.02 -2.15 16.03
CA MET A 342 -17.21 -1.92 15.21
C MET A 342 -16.86 -1.65 13.74
N HIS A 343 -15.71 -1.01 13.49
CA HIS A 343 -15.30 -0.62 12.15
C HIS A 343 -13.86 -1.04 11.87
N PHE A 344 -13.68 -1.79 10.80
CA PHE A 344 -12.39 -2.16 10.26
C PHE A 344 -12.27 -1.63 8.82
N ARG A 345 -11.21 -0.88 8.55
CA ARG A 345 -10.86 -0.40 7.20
C ARG A 345 -9.38 -0.62 6.97
N ALA A 346 -9.00 -1.06 5.78
CA ALA A 346 -7.59 -1.26 5.49
C ALA A 346 -7.22 -0.93 4.04
N PRO A 347 -7.53 0.29 3.54
CA PRO A 347 -7.12 0.69 2.19
C PRO A 347 -5.61 0.55 1.94
N GLY A 348 -4.76 0.56 2.98
CA GLY A 348 -3.33 0.31 2.84
C GLY A 348 -2.92 -1.14 2.52
N PHE A 349 -3.81 -2.13 2.61
CA PHE A 349 -3.47 -3.55 2.50
C PHE A 349 -3.53 -4.13 1.07
N GLU A 350 -3.46 -3.27 0.05
CA GLU A 350 -3.56 -3.65 -1.38
C GLU A 350 -2.51 -4.67 -1.82
N ASN A 351 -1.33 -4.67 -1.20
CA ASN A 351 -0.22 -5.54 -1.54
C ASN A 351 -0.20 -6.87 -0.76
N VAL A 352 -1.15 -7.10 0.15
CA VAL A 352 -1.21 -8.32 0.95
C VAL A 352 -1.56 -9.51 0.06
N THR A 353 -0.77 -10.58 0.19
CA THR A 353 -0.88 -11.82 -0.59
C THR A 353 -1.35 -13.01 0.25
N TYR A 354 -1.20 -12.94 1.57
CA TYR A 354 -1.55 -13.98 2.52
C TYR A 354 -2.14 -13.37 3.79
N ILE A 355 -3.23 -13.98 4.28
CA ILE A 355 -3.80 -13.67 5.60
C ILE A 355 -3.82 -14.95 6.43
N GLY A 356 -3.22 -14.91 7.61
CA GLY A 356 -3.08 -16.05 8.50
C GLY A 356 -4.34 -16.41 9.29
N LEU A 357 -4.11 -17.28 10.28
CA LEU A 357 -5.09 -17.73 11.27
C LEU A 357 -5.85 -16.57 11.93
N SER A 358 -7.12 -16.69 12.27
CA SER A 358 -7.84 -15.83 13.24
C SER A 358 -7.78 -14.31 13.00
N PHE A 359 -7.64 -13.82 11.77
CA PHE A 359 -7.62 -12.38 11.46
C PHE A 359 -8.94 -11.68 11.83
N LEU A 360 -9.22 -11.13 13.01
CA LEU A 360 -10.57 -10.63 13.40
C LEU A 360 -11.57 -11.69 13.93
N SER A 361 -11.13 -12.93 14.16
CA SER A 361 -11.96 -13.94 14.86
C SER A 361 -12.45 -13.39 16.21
N GLY A 362 -13.73 -13.51 16.52
CA GLY A 362 -14.31 -13.11 17.82
C GLY A 362 -14.51 -11.59 17.99
N CYS A 363 -14.41 -10.80 16.91
CA CYS A 363 -14.84 -9.40 16.92
C CYS A 363 -16.37 -9.31 16.95
N THR A 364 -16.95 -9.49 18.14
CA THR A 364 -18.41 -9.65 18.30
C THR A 364 -19.22 -8.41 17.94
N SER A 365 -18.66 -7.20 17.99
CA SER A 365 -19.35 -5.95 17.60
C SER A 365 -19.12 -5.52 16.14
N LEU A 366 -18.36 -6.27 15.35
CA LEU A 366 -18.06 -5.92 13.96
C LEU A 366 -19.30 -6.16 13.09
N LYS A 367 -19.87 -5.09 12.53
CA LYS A 367 -21.13 -5.18 11.75
C LYS A 367 -20.93 -5.44 10.27
N GLU A 368 -19.84 -4.92 9.71
CA GLU A 368 -19.53 -5.05 8.29
C GLU A 368 -18.06 -5.44 8.08
N PHE A 369 -17.84 -6.28 7.06
CA PHE A 369 -16.52 -6.55 6.52
C PHE A 369 -16.53 -6.34 5.01
N ASP A 370 -15.55 -5.58 4.52
CA ASP A 370 -15.35 -5.33 3.09
C ASP A 370 -13.94 -5.72 2.67
N SER A 371 -13.86 -6.71 1.79
CA SER A 371 -12.59 -7.23 1.31
C SER A 371 -11.93 -6.37 0.25
N LYS A 372 -12.52 -5.24 -0.19
CA LYS A 372 -12.00 -4.38 -1.29
C LYS A 372 -10.47 -4.22 -1.31
N PRO A 373 -9.76 -4.00 -0.18
CA PRO A 373 -8.32 -3.85 -0.21
C PRO A 373 -7.54 -5.13 -0.53
N PHE A 374 -8.11 -6.32 -0.39
CA PHE A 374 -7.37 -7.60 -0.47
C PHE A 374 -7.26 -8.17 -1.88
N LEU A 375 -6.97 -7.32 -2.87
CA LEU A 375 -6.94 -7.66 -4.31
C LEU A 375 -5.92 -8.75 -4.67
N ASN A 376 -4.82 -8.82 -3.92
CA ASN A 376 -3.69 -9.70 -4.20
C ASN A 376 -3.67 -10.96 -3.30
N VAL A 377 -4.62 -11.12 -2.38
CA VAL A 377 -4.67 -12.25 -1.46
C VAL A 377 -4.97 -13.54 -2.23
N ARG A 378 -4.11 -14.55 -2.05
CA ARG A 378 -4.23 -15.88 -2.68
C ARG A 378 -4.67 -16.96 -1.70
N GLU A 379 -4.31 -16.83 -0.44
CA GLU A 379 -4.65 -17.80 0.61
C GLU A 379 -5.03 -17.09 1.90
N ILE A 380 -6.08 -17.61 2.55
CA ILE A 380 -6.52 -17.21 3.88
C ILE A 380 -6.49 -18.44 4.79
N GLY A 381 -5.88 -18.29 5.97
CA GLY A 381 -5.80 -19.33 6.99
C GLY A 381 -7.14 -19.64 7.68
N HIS A 382 -7.06 -20.39 8.79
CA HIS A 382 -8.26 -20.80 9.52
C HIS A 382 -8.87 -19.67 10.35
N TYR A 383 -10.16 -19.77 10.68
CA TYR A 383 -10.87 -18.87 11.61
C TYR A 383 -10.92 -17.38 11.21
N PHE A 384 -10.85 -17.05 9.92
CA PHE A 384 -10.78 -15.66 9.42
C PHE A 384 -11.73 -14.69 10.15
N LEU A 385 -13.04 -14.90 10.04
CA LEU A 385 -14.08 -14.12 10.70
C LEU A 385 -15.01 -15.04 11.49
N THR A 386 -14.43 -15.96 12.28
CA THR A 386 -15.21 -16.85 13.16
C THR A 386 -15.84 -16.06 14.31
N LYS A 387 -17.10 -16.32 14.64
CA LYS A 387 -17.83 -15.78 15.81
C LYS A 387 -17.84 -14.24 15.87
N CYS A 388 -17.90 -13.58 14.72
CA CYS A 388 -18.27 -12.17 14.62
C CYS A 388 -19.80 -12.07 14.65
N THR A 389 -20.38 -12.23 15.85
CA THR A 389 -21.82 -12.47 16.00
C THR A 389 -22.71 -11.35 15.48
N ASP A 390 -22.27 -10.08 15.52
CA ASP A 390 -23.02 -8.93 14.99
C ASP A 390 -22.75 -8.65 13.50
N LEU A 391 -21.94 -9.48 12.82
CA LEU A 391 -21.59 -9.30 11.41
C LEU A 391 -22.82 -9.55 10.53
N THR A 392 -23.43 -8.47 10.04
CA THR A 392 -24.61 -8.52 9.17
C THR A 392 -24.24 -8.51 7.69
N THR A 393 -23.08 -7.94 7.35
CA THR A 393 -22.66 -7.72 5.97
C THR A 393 -21.24 -8.20 5.73
N PHE A 394 -21.08 -9.16 4.82
CA PHE A 394 -19.79 -9.61 4.30
C PHE A 394 -19.70 -9.37 2.79
N LYS A 395 -18.73 -8.57 2.35
CA LYS A 395 -18.52 -8.22 0.94
C LYS A 395 -17.20 -8.83 0.45
N ALA A 396 -17.28 -9.91 -0.33
CA ALA A 396 -16.10 -10.63 -0.87
C ALA A 396 -15.39 -9.95 -2.07
N ARG A 397 -15.80 -8.75 -2.49
CA ARG A 397 -15.41 -8.13 -3.77
C ARG A 397 -13.91 -7.95 -4.04
N GLY A 398 -13.06 -7.89 -3.02
CA GLY A 398 -11.62 -7.76 -3.22
C GLY A 398 -10.89 -9.09 -3.33
N PHE A 399 -11.51 -10.23 -2.99
CA PHE A 399 -10.87 -11.55 -3.03
C PHE A 399 -10.76 -12.17 -4.45
N ILE A 400 -10.53 -11.35 -5.47
CA ILE A 400 -10.53 -11.74 -6.90
C ILE A 400 -9.42 -12.74 -7.26
N ASN A 401 -8.34 -12.79 -6.47
CA ASN A 401 -7.22 -13.70 -6.65
C ASN A 401 -7.16 -14.82 -5.60
N LEU A 402 -8.16 -14.92 -4.73
CA LEU A 402 -8.20 -15.91 -3.65
C LEU A 402 -8.39 -17.31 -4.23
N GLN A 403 -7.50 -18.23 -3.89
CA GLN A 403 -7.48 -19.61 -4.39
C GLN A 403 -7.85 -20.63 -3.32
N LYS A 404 -7.51 -20.34 -2.05
CA LYS A 404 -7.71 -21.26 -0.93
C LYS A 404 -8.14 -20.52 0.33
N VAL A 405 -9.10 -21.09 1.05
CA VAL A 405 -9.45 -20.67 2.42
C VAL A 405 -9.39 -21.85 3.36
N GLY A 406 -8.86 -21.62 4.56
CA GLY A 406 -8.81 -22.59 5.63
C GLY A 406 -10.18 -22.88 6.25
N HIS A 407 -10.18 -23.81 7.20
CA HIS A 407 -11.30 -24.10 8.10
C HIS A 407 -11.89 -22.87 8.78
N CYS A 408 -13.18 -22.93 9.06
CA CYS A 408 -13.92 -21.97 9.88
C CYS A 408 -13.89 -20.52 9.38
N PHE A 409 -14.02 -20.29 8.08
CA PHE A 409 -13.84 -18.96 7.49
C PHE A 409 -14.83 -17.90 8.04
N LEU A 410 -16.11 -18.25 8.17
CA LEU A 410 -17.22 -17.40 8.66
C LEU A 410 -18.07 -18.12 9.73
N THR A 411 -17.53 -19.13 10.40
CA THR A 411 -18.30 -19.96 11.35
C THR A 411 -18.92 -19.14 12.48
N GLY A 412 -20.20 -19.38 12.78
CA GLY A 412 -20.89 -18.81 13.93
C GLY A 412 -21.19 -17.32 13.81
N ASN A 413 -21.26 -16.78 12.59
CA ASN A 413 -21.73 -15.42 12.35
C ASN A 413 -23.26 -15.38 12.36
N THR A 414 -23.83 -15.37 13.56
CA THR A 414 -25.26 -15.58 13.80
C THR A 414 -26.16 -14.47 13.27
N SER A 415 -25.64 -13.26 13.02
CA SER A 415 -26.41 -12.15 12.42
C SER A 415 -26.20 -11.98 10.91
N LEU A 416 -25.38 -12.80 10.26
CA LEU A 416 -25.14 -12.70 8.81
C LEU A 416 -26.38 -13.19 8.05
N THR A 417 -27.04 -12.30 7.30
CA THR A 417 -28.28 -12.64 6.57
C THR A 417 -28.06 -13.00 5.11
N VAL A 418 -27.03 -12.43 4.48
CA VAL A 418 -26.69 -12.67 3.08
C VAL A 418 -25.20 -12.86 2.90
N LEU A 419 -24.80 -13.98 2.29
CA LEU A 419 -23.42 -14.22 1.91
C LEU A 419 -23.19 -13.86 0.44
N LYS A 420 -22.46 -12.76 0.19
CA LYS A 420 -22.12 -12.30 -1.16
C LYS A 420 -20.75 -12.82 -1.60
N THR A 421 -20.72 -13.74 -2.57
CA THR A 421 -19.47 -14.42 -2.98
C THR A 421 -18.76 -13.82 -4.20
N LYS A 422 -19.27 -12.74 -4.81
CA LYS A 422 -18.81 -12.21 -6.12
C LYS A 422 -17.29 -12.16 -6.35
N GLY A 423 -16.47 -11.93 -5.33
CA GLY A 423 -15.02 -11.90 -5.50
C GLY A 423 -14.33 -13.26 -5.55
N PHE A 424 -14.96 -14.36 -5.14
CA PHE A 424 -14.36 -15.71 -5.08
C PHE A 424 -14.14 -16.39 -6.45
N THR A 425 -13.93 -15.61 -7.50
CA THR A 425 -13.87 -16.04 -8.90
C THR A 425 -12.72 -16.99 -9.26
N LYS A 426 -11.75 -17.19 -8.37
CA LYS A 426 -10.62 -18.12 -8.51
C LYS A 426 -10.50 -19.10 -7.33
N LEU A 427 -11.47 -19.10 -6.42
CA LEU A 427 -11.45 -19.95 -5.23
C LEU A 427 -11.64 -21.40 -5.66
N ARG A 428 -10.70 -22.28 -5.30
CA ARG A 428 -10.68 -23.70 -5.67
C ARG A 428 -10.90 -24.64 -4.50
N GLN A 429 -10.39 -24.26 -3.33
CA GLN A 429 -10.43 -25.11 -2.15
C GLN A 429 -10.89 -24.32 -0.92
N VAL A 430 -11.82 -24.93 -0.18
CA VAL A 430 -12.35 -24.40 1.07
C VAL A 430 -12.32 -25.50 2.12
N GLY A 431 -11.75 -25.19 3.29
CA GLY A 431 -11.74 -26.12 4.41
C GLY A 431 -13.11 -26.32 5.07
N HIS A 432 -13.15 -27.22 6.06
CA HIS A 432 -14.32 -27.47 6.91
C HIS A 432 -14.96 -26.21 7.53
N TYR A 433 -16.26 -26.27 7.83
CA TYR A 433 -17.02 -25.24 8.57
C TYR A 433 -17.08 -23.86 7.92
N PHE A 434 -16.95 -23.74 6.60
CA PHE A 434 -16.83 -22.46 5.87
C PHE A 434 -17.76 -21.34 6.37
N ALA A 435 -19.06 -21.62 6.51
CA ALA A 435 -20.04 -20.72 7.10
C ALA A 435 -21.00 -21.47 8.03
N SER A 436 -20.51 -22.51 8.72
CA SER A 436 -21.30 -23.30 9.66
C SER A 436 -21.85 -22.44 10.80
N GLY A 437 -23.09 -22.67 11.22
CA GLY A 437 -23.72 -21.98 12.34
C GLY A 437 -24.07 -20.51 12.06
N CYS A 438 -24.06 -20.07 10.80
CA CYS A 438 -24.65 -18.79 10.41
C CYS A 438 -26.18 -18.91 10.43
N THR A 439 -26.77 -18.85 11.61
CA THR A 439 -28.18 -19.21 11.85
C THR A 439 -29.19 -18.27 11.20
N SER A 440 -28.85 -16.99 11.01
CA SER A 440 -29.71 -16.02 10.31
C SER A 440 -29.47 -15.94 8.80
N LEU A 441 -28.62 -16.80 8.23
CA LEU A 441 -28.31 -16.78 6.81
C LEU A 441 -29.55 -17.18 6.01
N LEU A 442 -30.11 -16.23 5.26
CA LEU A 442 -31.31 -16.41 4.44
C LEU A 442 -30.95 -16.74 2.99
N ASP A 443 -29.90 -16.10 2.47
CA ASP A 443 -29.52 -16.18 1.06
C ASP A 443 -28.00 -16.29 0.89
N ILE A 444 -27.61 -17.07 -0.11
CA ILE A 444 -26.23 -17.31 -0.51
C ILE A 444 -26.15 -16.98 -2.00
N ASP A 445 -25.59 -15.83 -2.34
CA ASP A 445 -25.23 -15.52 -3.72
C ASP A 445 -23.99 -16.34 -4.06
N SER A 446 -24.18 -17.54 -4.62
CA SER A 446 -23.13 -18.51 -4.94
C SER A 446 -22.42 -18.24 -6.27
N LYS A 447 -22.78 -17.18 -7.02
CA LYS A 447 -22.23 -16.88 -8.37
C LYS A 447 -20.70 -16.75 -8.43
N GLY A 448 -20.08 -16.36 -7.32
CA GLY A 448 -18.63 -16.27 -7.22
C GLY A 448 -17.93 -17.63 -7.11
N LEU A 449 -18.62 -18.67 -6.67
CA LEU A 449 -18.04 -19.99 -6.34
C LEU A 449 -17.86 -20.93 -7.53
N ARG A 450 -17.89 -20.41 -8.76
CA ARG A 450 -17.88 -21.21 -9.99
C ARG A 450 -16.63 -22.05 -10.26
N THR A 451 -15.53 -21.70 -9.62
CA THR A 451 -14.26 -22.40 -9.73
C THR A 451 -13.99 -23.34 -8.57
N LEU A 452 -14.92 -23.44 -7.61
CA LEU A 452 -14.74 -24.22 -6.40
C LEU A 452 -14.77 -25.70 -6.75
N GLN A 453 -13.70 -26.42 -6.42
CA GLN A 453 -13.54 -27.84 -6.70
C GLN A 453 -13.71 -28.70 -5.45
N GLN A 454 -13.38 -28.15 -4.28
CA GLN A 454 -13.40 -28.89 -3.02
C GLN A 454 -14.02 -28.05 -1.91
N ALA A 455 -15.06 -28.60 -1.29
CA ALA A 455 -15.71 -28.07 -0.11
C ALA A 455 -15.52 -29.05 1.05
N GLY A 456 -14.88 -28.61 2.14
CA GLY A 456 -14.77 -29.43 3.34
C GLY A 456 -16.10 -29.69 4.05
N SER A 457 -16.10 -30.64 4.98
CA SER A 457 -17.23 -30.97 5.85
C SER A 457 -17.87 -29.76 6.54
N ASP A 458 -19.15 -29.87 6.85
CA ASP A 458 -19.92 -28.87 7.60
C ASP A 458 -19.97 -27.48 6.93
N PHE A 459 -19.83 -27.41 5.61
CA PHE A 459 -19.65 -26.16 4.87
C PHE A 459 -20.71 -25.09 5.19
N PHE A 460 -21.99 -25.49 5.25
CA PHE A 460 -23.15 -24.68 5.67
C PHE A 460 -23.94 -25.37 6.78
N ALA A 461 -23.33 -26.27 7.56
CA ALA A 461 -24.02 -26.98 8.63
C ALA A 461 -24.60 -26.01 9.66
N GLY A 462 -25.86 -26.21 10.06
CA GLY A 462 -26.54 -25.37 11.04
C GLY A 462 -26.96 -23.99 10.53
N CYS A 463 -26.95 -23.75 9.22
CA CYS A 463 -27.59 -22.58 8.61
C CYS A 463 -29.11 -22.77 8.61
N VAL A 464 -29.74 -22.56 9.77
CA VAL A 464 -31.14 -22.94 10.03
C VAL A 464 -32.18 -22.13 9.25
N SER A 465 -31.81 -20.99 8.67
CA SER A 465 -32.71 -20.05 7.97
C SER A 465 -32.62 -20.10 6.44
N VAL A 466 -31.70 -20.90 5.88
CA VAL A 466 -31.58 -21.06 4.42
C VAL A 466 -32.75 -21.89 3.91
N LYS A 467 -33.53 -21.33 2.98
CA LYS A 467 -34.70 -22.02 2.38
C LYS A 467 -34.39 -22.74 1.08
N HIS A 468 -33.54 -22.14 0.26
CA HIS A 468 -33.16 -22.66 -1.05
C HIS A 468 -31.64 -22.62 -1.18
N PHE A 469 -31.08 -23.67 -1.77
CA PHE A 469 -29.66 -23.71 -2.06
C PHE A 469 -29.44 -23.88 -3.57
N ASP A 470 -28.99 -22.80 -4.22
CA ASP A 470 -28.69 -22.80 -5.65
C ASP A 470 -27.31 -23.41 -5.92
N THR A 471 -27.29 -24.63 -6.47
CA THR A 471 -26.04 -25.29 -6.84
C THR A 471 -25.52 -24.87 -8.21
N LYS A 472 -26.29 -24.16 -9.06
CA LYS A 472 -25.92 -23.89 -10.47
C LYS A 472 -24.51 -23.32 -10.66
N PRO A 473 -23.99 -22.47 -9.76
CA PRO A 473 -22.62 -21.99 -9.90
C PRO A 473 -21.56 -23.07 -9.71
N PHE A 474 -21.80 -24.15 -8.96
CA PHE A 474 -20.80 -25.13 -8.53
C PHE A 474 -20.38 -26.15 -9.60
N LEU A 475 -20.38 -25.77 -10.87
CA LEU A 475 -20.11 -26.66 -12.01
C LEU A 475 -18.74 -27.33 -11.97
N GLN A 476 -17.76 -26.81 -11.22
CA GLN A 476 -16.43 -27.42 -11.08
C GLN A 476 -16.26 -28.22 -9.78
N MET A 477 -17.32 -28.36 -8.97
CA MET A 477 -17.26 -29.06 -7.69
C MET A 477 -17.02 -30.55 -7.92
N GLU A 478 -15.93 -31.07 -7.36
CA GLU A 478 -15.54 -32.49 -7.45
C GLU A 478 -15.77 -33.22 -6.13
N MET A 479 -15.58 -32.55 -4.99
CA MET A 479 -15.68 -33.16 -3.67
C MET A 479 -16.40 -32.25 -2.68
N VAL A 480 -17.37 -32.84 -1.98
CA VAL A 480 -18.10 -32.21 -0.88
C VAL A 480 -17.94 -33.07 0.38
N GLY A 481 -17.48 -32.50 1.47
CA GLY A 481 -17.30 -33.22 2.73
C GLY A 481 -18.61 -33.57 3.44
N ALA A 482 -18.49 -34.34 4.52
CA ALA A 482 -19.63 -34.78 5.34
C ALA A 482 -20.41 -33.60 5.92
N TYR A 483 -21.69 -33.80 6.24
CA TYR A 483 -22.53 -32.79 6.91
C TYR A 483 -22.69 -31.44 6.17
N PHE A 484 -22.46 -31.40 4.86
CA PHE A 484 -22.43 -30.18 4.03
C PHE A 484 -23.52 -29.14 4.34
N LEU A 485 -24.79 -29.55 4.39
CA LEU A 485 -25.98 -28.77 4.73
C LEU A 485 -26.73 -29.39 5.93
N SER A 486 -26.02 -30.10 6.81
CA SER A 486 -26.62 -30.76 7.97
C SER A 486 -27.28 -29.73 8.90
N GLY A 487 -28.50 -30.00 9.37
CA GLY A 487 -29.22 -29.13 10.29
C GLY A 487 -29.75 -27.84 9.66
N CYS A 488 -29.84 -27.75 8.33
CA CYS A 488 -30.55 -26.66 7.65
C CYS A 488 -32.07 -26.86 7.79
N LEU A 489 -32.63 -26.38 8.89
CA LEU A 489 -34.00 -26.71 9.32
C LEU A 489 -35.08 -26.24 8.33
N THR A 490 -34.87 -25.09 7.67
CA THR A 490 -35.83 -24.51 6.72
C THR A 490 -35.54 -24.86 5.26
N LEU A 491 -34.55 -25.71 4.96
CA LEU A 491 -34.18 -26.02 3.58
C LEU A 491 -35.29 -26.82 2.89
N GLU A 492 -35.99 -26.20 1.95
CA GLU A 492 -37.16 -26.75 1.25
C GLU A 492 -36.76 -27.49 -0.03
N SER A 493 -35.74 -27.01 -0.74
CA SER A 493 -35.30 -27.59 -2.02
C SER A 493 -33.82 -27.37 -2.30
N ILE A 494 -33.25 -28.32 -3.04
CA ILE A 494 -31.89 -28.27 -3.59
C ILE A 494 -32.01 -28.69 -5.05
N ASP A 495 -31.55 -27.84 -5.98
CA ASP A 495 -31.37 -28.24 -7.37
C ASP A 495 -29.96 -28.84 -7.49
N PRO A 496 -29.77 -30.13 -7.78
CA PRO A 496 -28.43 -30.73 -7.86
C PRO A 496 -27.72 -30.51 -9.21
N GLN A 497 -28.35 -29.89 -10.20
CA GLN A 497 -27.82 -29.81 -11.58
C GLN A 497 -26.44 -29.13 -11.67
N GLY A 498 -26.15 -28.20 -10.77
CA GLY A 498 -24.84 -27.56 -10.71
C GLY A 498 -23.72 -28.44 -10.16
N LEU A 499 -24.03 -29.62 -9.63
CA LEU A 499 -23.07 -30.59 -9.09
C LEU A 499 -22.65 -31.65 -10.11
N SER A 500 -22.83 -31.42 -11.40
CA SER A 500 -22.59 -32.42 -12.46
C SER A 500 -21.17 -33.00 -12.57
N ASN A 501 -20.15 -32.34 -12.00
CA ASN A 501 -18.77 -32.85 -11.93
C ASN A 501 -18.41 -33.49 -10.58
N LEU A 502 -19.38 -33.63 -9.68
CA LEU A 502 -19.19 -34.19 -8.35
C LEU A 502 -18.78 -35.66 -8.48
N LYS A 503 -17.78 -36.06 -7.71
CA LYS A 503 -17.28 -37.45 -7.64
C LYS A 503 -17.57 -38.06 -6.28
N GLU A 504 -17.53 -37.23 -5.25
CA GLU A 504 -17.73 -37.66 -3.86
C GLU A 504 -18.54 -36.64 -3.09
N ILE A 505 -19.50 -37.14 -2.32
CA ILE A 505 -20.21 -36.39 -1.29
C ILE A 505 -20.14 -37.16 0.02
N GLY A 506 -19.71 -36.48 1.08
CA GLY A 506 -19.53 -37.09 2.38
C GLY A 506 -20.87 -37.39 3.05
N THR A 507 -20.85 -38.37 3.95
CA THR A 507 -22.04 -38.83 4.66
C THR A 507 -22.78 -37.71 5.39
N LYS A 508 -24.09 -37.87 5.56
CA LYS A 508 -25.00 -36.98 6.28
C LYS A 508 -25.05 -35.56 5.70
N ALA A 509 -24.77 -35.38 4.41
CA ALA A 509 -24.75 -34.08 3.75
C ALA A 509 -26.05 -33.27 3.96
N PHE A 510 -27.20 -33.96 4.00
CA PHE A 510 -28.52 -33.36 4.22
C PHE A 510 -29.19 -33.86 5.51
N TYR A 511 -28.40 -34.31 6.49
CA TYR A 511 -28.92 -34.82 7.75
C TYR A 511 -29.68 -33.72 8.51
N ASN A 512 -30.76 -34.11 9.20
CA ASN A 512 -31.60 -33.20 9.98
C ASN A 512 -32.10 -31.98 9.17
N CYS A 513 -32.50 -32.19 7.92
CA CYS A 513 -33.23 -31.23 7.09
C CYS A 513 -34.72 -31.65 7.00
N PRO A 514 -35.55 -31.29 8.00
CA PRO A 514 -36.96 -31.72 8.06
C PRO A 514 -37.83 -31.07 6.99
N SER A 515 -37.53 -29.83 6.56
CA SER A 515 -38.29 -29.12 5.53
C SER A 515 -38.03 -29.63 4.10
N LEU A 516 -37.00 -30.44 3.91
CA LEU A 516 -36.69 -31.06 2.63
C LEU A 516 -37.67 -32.23 2.42
N LEU A 517 -38.72 -31.98 1.64
CA LEU A 517 -39.84 -32.88 1.44
C LEU A 517 -39.40 -34.25 0.91
N PRO A 518 -40.15 -35.33 1.19
CA PRO A 518 -39.82 -36.67 0.69
C PRO A 518 -39.62 -36.72 -0.84
N ALA A 519 -40.46 -36.02 -1.61
CA ALA A 519 -40.32 -35.96 -3.07
C ALA A 519 -39.03 -35.29 -3.53
N GLU A 520 -38.55 -34.26 -2.82
CA GLU A 520 -37.26 -33.61 -3.12
C GLU A 520 -36.08 -34.51 -2.75
N LYS A 521 -36.16 -35.22 -1.62
CA LYS A 521 -35.16 -36.23 -1.24
C LYS A 521 -35.05 -37.35 -2.28
N GLU A 522 -36.19 -37.83 -2.78
CA GLU A 522 -36.24 -38.85 -3.83
C GLU A 522 -35.64 -38.36 -5.16
N LYS A 523 -35.91 -37.11 -5.55
CA LYS A 523 -35.27 -36.49 -6.73
C LYS A 523 -33.76 -36.41 -6.58
N LEU A 524 -33.27 -35.98 -5.42
CA LEU A 524 -31.83 -35.96 -5.13
C LEU A 524 -31.25 -37.36 -5.17
N HIS A 525 -31.92 -38.35 -4.56
CA HIS A 525 -31.46 -39.74 -4.55
C HIS A 525 -31.29 -40.29 -5.97
N ARG A 526 -32.34 -40.16 -6.80
CA ARG A 526 -32.29 -40.56 -8.21
C ARG A 526 -31.21 -39.84 -9.00
N TRP A 527 -30.98 -38.56 -8.69
CA TRP A 527 -29.89 -37.80 -9.30
C TRP A 527 -28.54 -38.41 -8.92
N PHE A 528 -28.24 -38.65 -7.64
CA PHE A 528 -26.96 -39.24 -7.23
C PHE A 528 -26.74 -40.65 -7.81
N GLU A 529 -27.79 -41.48 -7.85
CA GLU A 529 -27.74 -42.80 -8.49
C GLU A 529 -27.38 -42.72 -9.99
N THR A 530 -27.86 -41.70 -10.71
CA THR A 530 -27.56 -41.52 -12.14
C THR A 530 -26.09 -41.22 -12.41
N TYR A 531 -25.36 -40.71 -11.41
CA TYR A 531 -23.94 -40.34 -11.51
C TYR A 531 -23.03 -41.32 -10.72
N ASP A 532 -23.53 -42.51 -10.35
CA ASP A 532 -22.81 -43.51 -9.54
C ASP A 532 -22.26 -42.95 -8.21
N ILE A 533 -22.91 -41.93 -7.65
CA ILE A 533 -22.55 -41.35 -6.36
C ILE A 533 -23.42 -41.99 -5.27
N LEU A 534 -22.79 -42.50 -4.21
CA LEU A 534 -23.51 -43.03 -3.05
C LEU A 534 -24.34 -41.93 -2.38
N TRP A 535 -25.57 -42.27 -2.01
CA TRP A 535 -26.43 -41.35 -1.27
C TRP A 535 -25.77 -40.92 0.05
N PRO A 536 -25.59 -39.61 0.31
CA PRO A 536 -24.91 -39.11 1.49
C PRO A 536 -25.70 -39.22 2.79
#